data_AF-A0A844DD26-F1
#
_entry.id   AF-A0A844DD26-F1
#
_cell.length_a   1.000
_cell.length_b   1.000
_cell.length_c   1.000
_cell.angle_alpha   90.00
_cell.angle_beta   90.00
_cell.angle_gamma   90.00
#
_symmetry.space_group_name_H-M   'P 1'
#
loop_
_entity.id
_entity.type
_entity.pdbx_description
1 polymer ?
#
loop_
_entity_poly.entity_id
_entity_poly.type
_entity_poly.pdbx_seq_one_letter_code
_entity_poly.pdbx_strand_id
1 'polypeptide(L)'
;MSAQIVTQFLRLRRSIRQHQVLLDRASATRAMLLRQAKVLDAGSPFDRARAATYRARHENINPFWHAGIERRRALGRQLLDLAPAFDAATTFEQRLDLLNVNVADRADITPGAGLVMIVAGYCREDSAARRREEFNDGALFNSAHLEIVITMADSATGRAATEKVLVDVFGPAAFHMLDEKPKLHLVSTTPEGAL
;
A
#
# COMPACT_ATOMS: atom_id res chain seq x y z
N MET A 1 -23.89 -20.07 -13.02
CA MET A 1 -23.55 -18.82 -12.31
C MET A 1 -22.12 -18.81 -11.76
N SER A 2 -21.63 -19.87 -11.12
CA SER A 2 -20.29 -19.89 -10.47
C SER A 2 -19.11 -19.56 -11.42
N ALA A 3 -19.09 -20.12 -12.63
CA ALA A 3 -17.99 -19.89 -13.59
C ALA A 3 -17.83 -18.42 -14.03
N GLN A 4 -18.93 -17.67 -14.11
CA GLN A 4 -18.90 -16.25 -14.48
C GLN A 4 -18.24 -15.42 -13.39
N ILE A 5 -18.59 -15.66 -12.12
CA ILE A 5 -18.00 -14.96 -10.97
C ILE A 5 -16.50 -15.26 -10.84
N VAL A 6 -16.10 -16.52 -10.99
CA VAL A 6 -14.67 -16.90 -11.00
C VAL A 6 -13.93 -16.21 -12.15
N THR A 7 -14.53 -16.14 -13.34
CA THR A 7 -13.93 -15.43 -14.49
C THR A 7 -13.79 -13.93 -14.22
N GLN A 8 -14.79 -13.29 -13.60
CA GLN A 8 -14.73 -11.89 -13.20
C GLN A 8 -13.61 -11.65 -12.19
N PHE A 9 -13.48 -12.52 -11.18
CA PHE A 9 -12.39 -12.47 -10.21
C PHE A 9 -11.02 -12.59 -10.88
N LEU A 10 -10.81 -13.57 -11.76
CA LEU A 10 -9.53 -13.75 -12.44
C LEU A 10 -9.16 -12.56 -13.34
N ARG A 11 -10.15 -11.94 -14.01
CA ARG A 11 -9.95 -10.71 -14.78
C ARG A 11 -9.56 -9.54 -13.87
N LEU A 12 -10.28 -9.36 -12.76
CA LEU A 12 -9.98 -8.31 -11.79
C LEU A 12 -8.58 -8.48 -11.19
N ARG A 13 -8.22 -9.70 -10.77
CA ARG A 13 -6.89 -10.04 -10.26
C ARG A 13 -5.79 -9.72 -11.27
N ARG A 14 -6.00 -10.06 -12.55
CA ARG A 14 -5.06 -9.70 -13.63
C ARG A 14 -4.91 -8.18 -13.75
N SER A 15 -6.02 -7.44 -13.76
CA SER A 15 -5.98 -5.98 -13.84
C SER A 15 -5.25 -5.34 -12.65
N ILE A 16 -5.51 -5.83 -11.43
CA ILE A 16 -4.83 -5.39 -10.21
C ILE A 16 -3.31 -5.59 -10.32
N ARG A 17 -2.87 -6.78 -10.74
CA ARG A 17 -1.43 -7.08 -10.92
C ARG A 17 -0.77 -6.22 -11.98
N GLN A 18 -1.41 -6.04 -13.13
CA GLN A 18 -0.88 -5.18 -14.19
C GLN A 18 -0.72 -3.75 -13.71
N HIS A 19 -1.70 -3.25 -12.95
CA HIS A 19 -1.68 -1.91 -12.41
C HIS A 19 -0.63 -1.72 -11.30
N GLN A 20 -0.43 -2.73 -10.45
CA GLN A 20 0.63 -2.78 -9.44
C GLN A 20 2.00 -2.54 -10.09
N VAL A 21 2.33 -3.28 -11.16
CA VAL A 21 3.63 -3.15 -11.85
C VAL A 21 3.84 -1.74 -12.39
N LEU A 22 2.81 -1.11 -12.95
CA LEU A 22 2.90 0.26 -13.45
C LEU A 22 3.12 1.26 -12.32
N LEU A 23 2.38 1.10 -11.22
CA LEU A 23 2.46 1.98 -10.07
C LEU A 23 3.81 1.86 -9.34
N ASP A 24 4.36 0.65 -9.25
CA ASP A 24 5.68 0.41 -8.64
C ASP A 24 6.79 1.06 -9.48
N ARG A 25 6.71 0.99 -10.81
CA ARG A 25 7.63 1.70 -11.71
C ARG A 25 7.55 3.22 -11.56
N ALA A 26 6.33 3.75 -11.48
CA ALA A 26 6.12 5.18 -11.26
C ALA A 26 6.67 5.61 -9.89
N SER A 27 6.41 4.83 -8.83
CA SER A 27 6.92 5.06 -7.48
C SER A 27 8.44 5.06 -7.44
N ALA A 28 9.08 4.03 -8.00
CA ALA A 28 10.54 3.93 -8.07
C ALA A 28 11.15 5.09 -8.86
N THR A 29 10.53 5.50 -9.97
CA THR A 29 10.99 6.62 -10.78
C THR A 29 10.89 7.94 -10.00
N ARG A 30 9.77 8.19 -9.30
CA ARG A 30 9.60 9.38 -8.44
C ARG A 30 10.66 9.43 -7.35
N ALA A 31 10.85 8.33 -6.63
CA ALA A 31 11.85 8.23 -5.56
C ALA A 31 13.27 8.48 -6.08
N MET A 32 13.61 7.90 -7.24
CA MET A 32 14.89 8.14 -7.92
C MET A 32 15.07 9.62 -8.27
N LEU A 33 14.09 10.27 -8.90
CA LEU A 33 14.18 11.68 -9.31
C LEU A 33 14.41 12.60 -8.10
N LEU A 34 13.67 12.39 -7.01
CA LEU A 34 13.86 13.16 -5.77
C LEU A 34 15.24 12.91 -5.14
N ARG A 35 15.69 11.65 -5.11
CA ARG A 35 17.03 11.30 -4.60
C ARG A 35 18.13 11.98 -5.41
N GLN A 36 18.01 11.99 -6.74
CA GLN A 36 18.99 12.63 -7.62
C GLN A 36 19.01 14.15 -7.43
N ALA A 37 17.84 14.80 -7.29
CA ALA A 37 17.77 16.22 -6.95
C ALA A 37 18.49 16.50 -5.62
N LYS A 38 18.19 15.72 -4.57
CA LYS A 38 18.79 15.88 -3.23
C LYS A 38 20.32 15.71 -3.24
N VAL A 39 20.83 14.73 -3.99
CA VAL A 39 22.29 14.51 -4.12
C VAL A 39 22.96 15.71 -4.78
N LEU A 40 22.35 16.28 -5.82
CA LEU A 40 22.89 17.44 -6.52
C LEU A 40 22.80 18.73 -5.68
N ASP A 41 21.73 18.89 -4.89
CA ASP A 41 21.60 20.03 -3.97
C ASP A 41 22.68 20.03 -2.88
N ALA A 42 23.08 18.85 -2.40
CA ALA A 42 24.14 18.68 -1.41
C ALA A 42 25.55 18.80 -2.01
N GLY A 43 25.66 18.80 -3.34
CA GLY A 43 26.91 18.90 -4.06
C GLY A 43 27.31 20.35 -4.33
N SER A 44 27.47 20.67 -5.61
CA SER A 44 28.01 21.96 -6.03
C SER A 44 26.91 22.98 -6.37
N PRO A 45 27.11 24.28 -6.07
CA PRO A 45 26.21 25.35 -6.52
C PRO A 45 25.99 25.41 -8.04
N PHE A 46 26.89 24.81 -8.84
CA PHE A 46 26.77 24.71 -10.29
C PHE A 46 25.75 23.64 -10.74
N ASP A 47 25.37 22.72 -9.87
CA ASP A 47 24.40 21.65 -10.17
C ASP A 47 22.93 22.08 -9.99
N ARG A 48 22.68 23.32 -9.55
CA ARG A 48 21.34 23.83 -9.24
C ARG A 48 20.35 23.70 -10.41
N ALA A 49 20.79 24.00 -11.63
CA ALA A 49 19.95 23.86 -12.83
C ALA A 49 19.58 22.40 -13.12
N ARG A 50 20.52 21.47 -12.87
CA ARG A 50 20.30 20.04 -13.05
C ARG A 50 19.37 19.48 -11.97
N ALA A 51 19.53 19.90 -10.72
CA ALA A 51 18.62 19.58 -9.63
C ALA A 51 17.18 20.06 -9.93
N ALA A 52 17.03 21.30 -10.43
CA ALA A 52 15.74 21.83 -10.85
C ALA A 52 15.08 20.98 -11.96
N THR A 53 15.87 20.48 -12.92
CA THR A 53 15.37 19.57 -13.97
C THR A 53 14.81 18.26 -13.39
N TYR A 54 15.49 17.65 -12.40
CA TYR A 54 14.99 16.44 -11.76
C TYR A 54 13.69 16.69 -10.98
N ARG A 55 13.57 17.83 -10.29
CA ARG A 55 12.31 18.23 -9.62
C ARG A 55 11.18 18.45 -10.61
N ALA A 56 11.42 19.16 -11.72
CA ALA A 56 10.42 19.35 -12.76
C ALA A 56 9.94 18.01 -13.35
N ARG A 57 10.85 17.05 -13.56
CA ARG A 57 10.48 15.69 -13.99
C ARG A 57 9.68 14.94 -12.92
N HIS A 58 10.00 15.13 -11.64
CA HIS A 58 9.21 14.56 -10.54
C HIS A 58 7.78 15.11 -10.57
N GLU A 59 7.61 16.43 -10.70
CA GLU A 59 6.30 17.07 -10.80
C GLU A 59 5.50 16.57 -12.00
N ASN A 60 6.15 16.29 -13.13
CA ASN A 60 5.47 15.73 -14.30
C ASN A 60 4.96 14.29 -14.10
N ILE A 61 5.63 13.47 -13.29
CA ILE A 61 5.22 12.09 -13.01
C ILE A 61 4.21 12.02 -11.86
N ASN A 62 4.21 13.00 -10.96
CA ASN A 62 3.39 12.99 -9.77
C ASN A 62 1.87 12.81 -10.06
N PRO A 63 1.26 13.50 -11.04
CA PRO A 63 -0.15 13.27 -11.40
C PRO A 63 -0.45 11.84 -11.86
N PHE A 64 0.45 11.22 -12.63
CA PHE A 64 0.29 9.83 -13.08
C PHE A 64 0.34 8.85 -11.92
N TRP A 65 1.21 9.11 -10.94
CA TRP A 65 1.29 8.30 -9.73
C TRP A 65 0.01 8.44 -8.89
N HIS A 66 -0.48 9.66 -8.68
CA HIS A 66 -1.74 9.89 -7.95
C HIS A 66 -2.93 9.23 -8.66
N ALA A 67 -3.07 9.39 -9.97
CA ALA A 67 -4.09 8.69 -10.75
C ALA A 67 -3.95 7.16 -10.64
N GLY A 68 -2.71 6.66 -10.58
CA GLY A 68 -2.41 5.27 -10.31
C GLY A 68 -2.91 4.80 -8.95
N ILE A 69 -2.71 5.59 -7.89
CA ILE A 69 -3.20 5.28 -6.53
C ILE A 69 -4.74 5.23 -6.52
N GLU A 70 -5.41 6.22 -7.12
CA GLU A 70 -6.88 6.23 -7.21
C GLU A 70 -7.41 5.03 -8.00
N ARG A 71 -6.73 4.65 -9.08
CA ARG A 71 -7.09 3.43 -9.82
C ARG A 71 -6.88 2.16 -9.00
N ARG A 72 -5.80 2.07 -8.21
CA ARG A 72 -5.59 0.95 -7.27
C ARG A 72 -6.74 0.88 -6.25
N ARG A 73 -7.12 2.02 -5.67
CA ARG A 73 -8.26 2.13 -4.75
C ARG A 73 -9.56 1.63 -5.39
N ALA A 74 -9.88 2.10 -6.59
CA ALA A 74 -11.08 1.69 -7.32
C ALA A 74 -11.11 0.18 -7.62
N LEU A 75 -9.96 -0.43 -7.95
CA LEU A 75 -9.86 -1.87 -8.13
C LEU A 75 -10.00 -2.63 -6.81
N GLY A 76 -9.48 -2.07 -5.71
CA GLY A 76 -9.71 -2.55 -4.35
C GLY A 76 -11.18 -2.60 -4.00
N ARG A 77 -11.93 -1.53 -4.26
CA ARG A 77 -13.38 -1.48 -4.08
C ARG A 77 -14.10 -2.58 -4.87
N GLN A 78 -13.78 -2.73 -6.15
CA GLN A 78 -14.36 -3.79 -6.98
C GLN A 78 -14.07 -5.20 -6.43
N LEU A 79 -12.90 -5.40 -5.81
CA LEU A 79 -12.56 -6.68 -5.19
C LEU A 79 -13.41 -6.95 -3.94
N LEU A 80 -13.61 -5.93 -3.10
CA LEU A 80 -14.46 -6.03 -1.92
C LEU A 80 -15.93 -6.27 -2.29
N ASP A 81 -16.43 -5.57 -3.32
CA ASP A 81 -17.81 -5.73 -3.82
C ASP A 81 -18.04 -7.13 -4.41
N LEU A 82 -17.03 -7.69 -5.10
CA LEU A 82 -17.10 -9.03 -5.70
C LEU A 82 -17.00 -10.16 -4.68
N ALA A 83 -16.33 -9.92 -3.54
CA ALA A 83 -15.95 -10.97 -2.60
C ALA A 83 -17.12 -11.83 -2.09
N PRO A 84 -18.29 -11.28 -1.67
CA PRO A 84 -19.39 -12.11 -1.19
C PRO A 84 -19.94 -13.06 -2.26
N ALA A 85 -20.07 -12.60 -3.50
CA ALA A 85 -20.53 -13.43 -4.61
C ALA A 85 -19.50 -14.50 -4.98
N PHE A 86 -18.21 -14.16 -4.93
CA PHE A 86 -17.13 -15.11 -5.14
C PHE A 86 -17.09 -16.17 -4.04
N ASP A 87 -17.31 -15.77 -2.79
CA ASP A 87 -17.32 -16.67 -1.65
C ASP A 87 -18.50 -17.63 -1.67
N ALA A 88 -19.67 -17.18 -2.14
CA ALA A 88 -20.83 -18.04 -2.37
C ALA A 88 -20.66 -18.98 -3.58
N ALA A 89 -19.83 -18.59 -4.55
CA ALA A 89 -19.60 -19.34 -5.79
C ALA A 89 -18.47 -20.36 -5.70
N THR A 90 -17.68 -20.35 -4.62
CA THR A 90 -16.46 -21.17 -4.47
C THR A 90 -16.41 -21.86 -3.11
N THR A 91 -15.81 -23.06 -3.08
CA THR A 91 -15.45 -23.72 -1.83
C THR A 91 -14.18 -23.11 -1.25
N PHE A 92 -13.92 -23.35 0.04
CA PHE A 92 -12.68 -22.93 0.68
C PHE A 92 -11.42 -23.35 -0.09
N GLU A 93 -11.31 -24.63 -0.45
CA GLU A 93 -10.16 -25.15 -1.21
C GLU A 93 -10.01 -24.48 -2.58
N GLN A 94 -11.13 -24.24 -3.28
CA GLN A 94 -11.11 -23.52 -4.56
C GLN A 94 -10.58 -22.10 -4.39
N ARG A 95 -10.91 -21.40 -3.30
CA ARG A 95 -10.35 -20.07 -3.03
C ARG A 95 -8.84 -20.12 -2.85
N LEU A 96 -8.34 -21.08 -2.08
CA LEU A 96 -6.90 -21.26 -1.85
C LEU A 96 -6.15 -21.55 -3.15
N ASP A 97 -6.70 -22.42 -4.00
CA ASP A 97 -6.15 -22.73 -5.32
C ASP A 97 -6.17 -21.50 -6.24
N LEU A 98 -7.31 -20.81 -6.33
CA LEU A 98 -7.48 -19.62 -7.16
C LEU A 98 -6.59 -18.46 -6.71
N LEU A 99 -6.25 -18.37 -5.43
CA LEU A 99 -5.32 -17.40 -4.86
C LEU A 99 -3.86 -17.86 -4.90
N ASN A 100 -3.60 -19.09 -5.36
CA ASN A 100 -2.27 -19.70 -5.42
C ASN A 100 -1.59 -19.74 -4.03
N VAL A 101 -2.37 -20.12 -3.00
CA VAL A 101 -1.88 -20.31 -1.63
C VAL A 101 -1.10 -21.63 -1.56
N ASN A 102 0.15 -21.54 -1.10
CA ASN A 102 1.00 -22.71 -0.90
C ASN A 102 0.36 -23.67 0.12
N VAL A 103 0.43 -24.97 -0.15
CA VAL A 103 -0.08 -26.02 0.76
C VAL A 103 0.43 -25.86 2.19
N ALA A 104 1.71 -25.48 2.37
CA ALA A 104 2.29 -25.27 3.70
C ALA A 104 1.62 -24.14 4.49
N ASP A 105 1.10 -23.12 3.80
CA ASP A 105 0.47 -21.95 4.44
C ASP A 105 -1.03 -22.15 4.67
N ARG A 106 -1.64 -23.22 4.15
CA ARG A 106 -3.08 -23.48 4.27
C ARG A 106 -3.50 -23.87 5.69
N ALA A 107 -2.59 -24.50 6.45
CA ALA A 107 -2.86 -25.00 7.79
C ALA A 107 -3.27 -23.89 8.78
N ASP A 108 -2.79 -22.67 8.56
CA ASP A 108 -3.06 -21.52 9.44
C ASP A 108 -4.37 -20.78 9.08
N ILE A 109 -5.03 -21.15 7.98
CA ILE A 109 -6.21 -20.46 7.46
C ILE A 109 -7.46 -21.19 7.92
N THR A 110 -8.36 -20.48 8.63
CA THR A 110 -9.62 -21.06 9.09
C THR A 110 -10.52 -21.42 7.89
N PRO A 111 -11.18 -22.60 7.86
CA PRO A 111 -12.04 -23.01 6.74
C PRO A 111 -13.20 -22.06 6.39
N GLY A 112 -13.63 -21.23 7.36
CA GLY A 112 -14.63 -20.18 7.16
C GLY A 112 -14.10 -18.89 6.50
N ALA A 113 -12.80 -18.81 6.20
CA ALA A 113 -12.22 -17.61 5.63
C ALA A 113 -12.70 -17.40 4.18
N GLY A 114 -13.39 -16.28 3.97
CA GLY A 114 -13.71 -15.75 2.65
C GLY A 114 -12.52 -15.05 1.99
N LEU A 115 -12.70 -14.62 0.74
CA LEU A 115 -11.68 -13.99 -0.09
C LEU A 115 -10.94 -12.85 0.63
N VAL A 116 -11.69 -11.92 1.24
CA VAL A 116 -11.12 -10.76 1.92
C VAL A 116 -10.28 -11.18 3.13
N MET A 117 -10.74 -12.16 3.92
CA MET A 117 -9.96 -12.64 5.06
C MET A 117 -8.68 -13.34 4.62
N ILE A 118 -8.71 -14.16 3.56
CA ILE A 118 -7.50 -14.82 3.04
C ILE A 118 -6.50 -13.78 2.52
N VAL A 119 -6.97 -12.77 1.78
CA VAL A 119 -6.10 -11.77 1.15
C VAL A 119 -5.61 -10.71 2.15
N ALA A 120 -6.50 -10.10 2.92
CA ALA A 120 -6.19 -8.95 3.79
C ALA A 120 -5.93 -9.35 5.25
N GLY A 121 -6.60 -10.39 5.75
CA GLY A 121 -6.42 -10.87 7.13
C GLY A 121 -5.18 -11.77 7.28
N TYR A 122 -5.06 -12.80 6.43
CA TYR A 122 -3.95 -13.74 6.48
C TYR A 122 -2.75 -13.33 5.61
N CYS A 123 -2.94 -12.40 4.67
CA CYS A 123 -1.90 -11.96 3.73
C CYS A 123 -1.30 -13.15 2.94
N ARG A 124 -2.16 -13.90 2.21
CA ARG A 124 -1.79 -15.18 1.57
C ARG A 124 -1.93 -15.24 0.04
N GLU A 125 -2.02 -14.13 -0.69
CA GLU A 125 -2.01 -14.18 -2.15
C GLU A 125 -0.63 -14.61 -2.71
N ASP A 126 -0.57 -15.65 -3.55
CA ASP A 126 0.67 -16.15 -4.16
C ASP A 126 1.78 -16.45 -3.16
N SER A 127 1.43 -17.00 -1.99
CA SER A 127 2.36 -17.15 -0.87
C SER A 127 3.62 -17.96 -1.23
N ALA A 128 3.55 -18.86 -2.21
CA ALA A 128 4.73 -19.57 -2.72
C ALA A 128 5.75 -18.65 -3.42
N ALA A 129 5.28 -17.65 -4.17
CA ALA A 129 6.12 -16.75 -4.96
C ALA A 129 6.80 -15.68 -4.11
N ARG A 130 6.22 -15.35 -2.94
CA ARG A 130 6.76 -14.36 -1.98
C ARG A 130 7.51 -14.96 -0.81
N ARG A 131 7.86 -16.24 -0.89
CA ARG A 131 8.60 -16.91 0.16
C ARG A 131 9.94 -16.18 0.36
N ARG A 132 10.17 -15.67 1.59
CA ARG A 132 11.33 -14.86 2.05
C ARG A 132 11.15 -13.35 2.00
N GLU A 133 9.99 -12.85 1.62
CA GLU A 133 9.65 -11.45 1.86
C GLU A 133 9.24 -11.27 3.33
N GLU A 134 9.55 -10.10 3.93
CA GLU A 134 9.18 -9.77 5.31
C GLU A 134 7.65 -9.78 5.49
N PHE A 135 6.94 -9.37 4.44
CA PHE A 135 5.50 -9.41 4.32
C PHE A 135 5.13 -10.18 3.05
N ASN A 136 4.11 -11.03 3.11
CA ASN A 136 3.60 -11.73 1.93
C ASN A 136 2.61 -10.86 1.13
N ASP A 137 2.75 -9.53 1.20
CA ASP A 137 1.78 -8.57 0.71
C ASP A 137 1.71 -8.57 -0.82
N GLY A 138 0.49 -8.79 -1.32
CA GLY A 138 0.22 -8.91 -2.74
C GLY A 138 -0.47 -7.75 -3.39
N ALA A 139 -0.61 -7.84 -4.71
CA ALA A 139 -1.33 -6.83 -5.46
C ALA A 139 -2.81 -6.77 -5.00
N LEU A 140 -3.41 -7.92 -4.69
CA LEU A 140 -4.76 -7.96 -4.10
C LEU A 140 -4.76 -7.36 -2.68
N PHE A 141 -3.79 -7.72 -1.83
CA PHE A 141 -3.66 -7.15 -0.49
C PHE A 141 -3.54 -5.62 -0.56
N ASN A 142 -2.59 -5.10 -1.33
CA ASN A 142 -2.31 -3.68 -1.45
C ASN A 142 -3.50 -2.89 -2.00
N SER A 143 -4.33 -3.50 -2.86
CA SER A 143 -5.54 -2.87 -3.38
C SER A 143 -6.68 -2.89 -2.35
N ALA A 144 -6.93 -4.04 -1.71
CA ALA A 144 -7.96 -4.18 -0.69
C ALA A 144 -7.65 -3.31 0.54
N HIS A 145 -6.42 -3.40 1.03
CA HIS A 145 -5.96 -2.67 2.21
C HIS A 145 -6.05 -1.16 2.01
N LEU A 146 -5.67 -0.64 0.84
CA LEU A 146 -5.83 0.79 0.53
C LEU A 146 -7.28 1.24 0.64
N GLU A 147 -8.23 0.50 0.06
CA GLU A 147 -9.65 0.88 0.15
C GLU A 147 -10.21 0.72 1.57
N ILE A 148 -9.80 -0.32 2.30
CA ILE A 148 -10.19 -0.52 3.71
C ILE A 148 -9.71 0.67 4.54
N VAL A 149 -8.43 1.04 4.44
CA VAL A 149 -7.84 2.15 5.20
C VAL A 149 -8.53 3.47 4.88
N ILE A 150 -8.77 3.78 3.61
CA ILE A 150 -9.44 5.05 3.26
C ILE A 150 -10.90 5.03 3.73
N THR A 151 -11.62 3.92 3.58
CA THR A 151 -13.01 3.80 4.07
C THR A 151 -13.09 3.97 5.60
N MET A 152 -12.10 3.43 6.31
CA MET A 152 -11.99 3.62 7.76
C MET A 152 -11.70 5.07 8.13
N ALA A 153 -10.80 5.75 7.40
CA ALA A 153 -10.47 7.16 7.64
C ALA A 153 -11.66 8.10 7.33
N ASP A 154 -12.42 7.81 6.28
CA ASP A 154 -13.53 8.66 5.82
C ASP A 154 -14.78 8.54 6.72
N SER A 155 -15.00 7.38 7.34
CA SER A 155 -16.19 7.12 8.17
C SER A 155 -15.98 7.44 9.65
N ALA A 156 -17.00 8.01 10.31
CA ALA A 156 -16.94 8.29 11.76
C ALA A 156 -16.73 7.00 12.58
N THR A 157 -17.43 5.92 12.20
CA THR A 157 -17.30 4.60 12.84
C THR A 157 -15.91 4.00 12.63
N GLY A 158 -15.34 4.13 11.43
CA GLY A 158 -13.99 3.66 11.13
C GLY A 158 -12.91 4.45 11.88
N ARG A 159 -13.06 5.77 11.99
CA ARG A 159 -12.18 6.60 12.81
C ARG A 159 -12.22 6.21 14.28
N ALA A 160 -13.42 6.05 14.86
CA ALA A 160 -13.57 5.60 16.24
C ALA A 160 -12.97 4.20 16.48
N ALA A 161 -13.12 3.28 15.53
CA ALA A 161 -12.50 1.96 15.60
C ALA A 161 -10.96 2.03 15.53
N THR A 162 -10.43 2.85 14.62
CA THR A 162 -8.98 3.10 14.50
C THR A 162 -8.43 3.71 15.78
N GLU A 163 -9.13 4.71 16.32
CA GLU A 163 -8.77 5.39 17.56
C GLU A 163 -8.68 4.42 18.72
N LYS A 164 -9.72 3.59 18.90
CA LYS A 164 -9.74 2.55 19.92
C LYS A 164 -8.53 1.62 19.81
N VAL A 165 -8.23 1.11 18.62
CA VAL A 165 -7.08 0.21 18.40
C VAL A 165 -5.76 0.91 18.75
N LEU A 166 -5.58 2.16 18.36
CA LEU A 166 -4.36 2.91 18.65
C LEU A 166 -4.19 3.16 20.15
N VAL A 167 -5.28 3.49 20.87
CA VAL A 167 -5.25 3.64 22.33
C VAL A 167 -4.96 2.30 23.02
N ASP A 168 -5.57 1.21 22.56
CA ASP A 168 -5.38 -0.12 23.16
C ASP A 168 -3.93 -0.62 23.00
N VAL A 169 -3.27 -0.30 21.87
CA VAL A 169 -1.91 -0.76 21.57
C VAL A 169 -0.84 0.18 22.10
N PHE A 170 -1.01 1.49 21.95
CA PHE A 170 0.01 2.50 22.23
C PHE A 170 -0.32 3.39 23.43
N GLY A 171 -1.47 3.19 24.07
CA GLY A 171 -1.97 3.99 25.18
C GLY A 171 -2.62 5.31 24.75
N PRO A 172 -3.17 6.09 25.71
CA PRO A 172 -3.88 7.35 25.43
C PRO A 172 -3.02 8.41 24.72
N ALA A 173 -1.69 8.30 24.82
CA ALA A 173 -0.75 9.24 24.21
C ALA A 173 -0.49 8.99 22.71
N ALA A 174 -1.11 7.98 22.10
CA ALA A 174 -0.92 7.61 20.70
C ALA A 174 -1.11 8.78 19.71
N PHE A 175 -1.95 9.77 20.05
CA PHE A 175 -2.28 10.91 19.20
C PHE A 175 -1.41 12.15 19.44
N HIS A 176 -0.61 12.20 20.52
CA HIS A 176 0.25 13.36 20.78
C HIS A 176 1.38 13.54 19.74
N MET A 177 1.71 12.51 18.96
CA MET A 177 2.72 12.61 17.90
C MET A 177 2.22 13.25 16.59
N LEU A 178 0.90 13.42 16.41
CA LEU A 178 0.34 13.98 15.17
C LEU A 178 0.09 15.50 15.24
N ASP A 179 -0.02 16.05 16.45
CA ASP A 179 -0.24 17.49 16.67
C ASP A 179 1.06 18.28 16.87
N GLU A 180 2.16 17.63 17.24
CA GLU A 180 3.44 18.30 17.38
C GLU A 180 4.17 18.37 16.03
N LYS A 181 4.15 19.55 15.39
CA LYS A 181 5.13 19.86 14.34
C LYS A 181 6.52 19.50 14.88
N PRO A 182 7.33 18.69 14.18
CA PRO A 182 8.66 18.36 14.67
C PRO A 182 9.43 19.67 14.83
N LYS A 183 9.77 20.02 16.07
CA LYS A 183 10.70 21.11 16.36
C LYS A 183 12.06 20.63 15.88
N LEU A 184 12.37 20.92 14.62
CA LEU A 184 13.74 20.91 14.12
C LEU A 184 14.50 21.94 14.96
N HIS A 185 15.18 21.47 16.00
CA HIS A 185 16.22 22.23 16.64
C HIS A 185 17.36 22.38 15.62
N LEU A 186 17.29 23.47 14.85
CA LEU A 186 18.45 23.99 14.14
C LEU A 186 19.47 24.31 15.23
N VAL A 187 20.48 23.46 15.38
CA VAL A 187 21.68 23.78 16.14
C VAL A 187 22.34 24.95 15.40
N SER A 188 22.11 26.17 15.90
CA SER A 188 22.87 27.33 15.49
C SER A 188 24.29 27.15 16.01
N THR A 189 25.19 26.64 15.16
CA THR A 189 26.63 26.74 15.42
C THR A 189 27.04 28.19 15.22
N THR A 190 27.00 28.98 16.27
CA THR A 190 27.73 30.25 16.36
C THR A 190 29.23 29.92 16.34
N PRO A 191 30.05 30.57 15.51
CA PRO A 191 31.49 30.40 15.59
C PRO A 191 32.02 31.26 16.75
N GLU A 192 32.27 30.61 17.90
CA GLU A 192 33.10 31.21 18.95
C GLU A 192 34.58 30.98 18.60
N GLY A 193 35.32 32.08 18.41
CA GLY A 193 36.76 32.02 18.20
C GLY A 193 37.33 33.22 17.45
N ALA A 194 37.00 34.44 17.89
CA ALA A 194 37.80 35.62 17.59
C ALA A 194 38.46 36.06 18.89
N LEU A 195 39.72 35.65 19.08
CA LEU A 195 40.78 36.38 19.80
C LEU A 195 42.12 35.90 19.24
#